data_AF-A0A5C6D5U4-F1
#
_entry.id   AF-A0A5C6D5U4-F1
#
_cell.length_a   1.000
_cell.length_b   1.000
_cell.length_c   1.000
_cell.angle_alpha   90.00
_cell.angle_beta   90.00
_cell.angle_gamma   90.00
#
_symmetry.space_group_name_H-M   'P 1'
#
loop_
_entity.id
_entity.type
_entity.pdbx_description
1 polymer ?
#
loop_
_entity_poly.entity_id
_entity_poly.type
_entity_poly.pdbx_seq_one_letter_code
_entity_poly.pdbx_strand_id
1 'polypeptide(L)'
;MPEGWILIGMTSSSRETAWVNGHDVSSDQIHFYAEGTAIDYRTMPSAPWYSLQMRREFFQSLAISLSGQEVEIPLRDCINRTIPREKAAELKTELDAIIVLSQQDFSPNLSVPAQLVEFRILEKLLAALSEASLYKVRKEKRVLRQRYLVDRIETLLDAQQTGPFRISHLMDKTGLQER
;
A
#
# COMPACT_ATOMS: atom_id res chain seq x y z
N MET A 1 -14.35 -6.70 14.66
CA MET A 1 -14.54 -7.54 13.47
C MET A 1 -14.97 -8.92 13.96
N PRO A 2 -15.99 -9.57 13.36
CA PRO A 2 -16.41 -10.92 13.76
C PRO A 2 -15.34 -11.97 13.46
N GLU A 3 -15.49 -13.16 14.03
CA GLU A 3 -14.57 -14.28 13.80
C GLU A 3 -14.62 -14.73 12.32
N GLY A 4 -13.47 -15.02 11.72
CA GLY A 4 -13.32 -15.44 10.32
C GLY A 4 -13.38 -14.30 9.30
N TRP A 5 -13.46 -13.04 9.74
CA TRP A 5 -13.47 -11.87 8.86
C TRP A 5 -12.07 -11.28 8.69
N ILE A 6 -11.89 -10.60 7.55
CA ILE A 6 -10.72 -9.76 7.28
C ILE A 6 -11.15 -8.35 6.90
N LEU A 7 -10.27 -7.39 7.21
CA LEU A 7 -10.37 -6.03 6.71
C LEU A 7 -9.21 -5.77 5.75
N ILE A 8 -9.55 -5.26 4.56
CA ILE A 8 -8.59 -4.85 3.55
C ILE A 8 -8.69 -3.33 3.41
N GLY A 9 -7.57 -2.65 3.63
CA GLY A 9 -7.47 -1.19 3.64
C GLY A 9 -6.56 -0.65 2.55
N MET A 10 -6.88 0.53 2.03
CA MET A 10 -6.07 1.27 1.06
C MET A 10 -6.31 2.78 1.23
N THR A 11 -5.28 3.61 1.07
CA THR A 11 -5.44 5.08 1.02
C THR A 11 -5.48 5.58 -0.42
N SER A 12 -6.20 6.67 -0.66
CA SER A 12 -6.34 7.28 -1.98
C SER A 12 -5.22 8.27 -2.33
N SER A 13 -4.55 8.83 -1.32
CA SER A 13 -3.64 9.98 -1.50
C SER A 13 -2.18 9.56 -1.63
N SER A 14 -1.47 10.19 -2.58
CA SER A 14 -0.03 10.06 -2.76
C SER A 14 0.77 11.23 -2.17
N ARG A 15 0.08 12.29 -1.70
CA ARG A 15 0.69 13.56 -1.29
C ARG A 15 0.65 13.83 0.21
N GLU A 16 -0.35 13.30 0.91
CA GLU A 16 -0.51 13.45 2.35
C GLU A 16 -0.48 12.08 3.01
N THR A 17 0.32 11.94 4.07
CA THR A 17 0.50 10.68 4.76
C THR A 17 -0.69 10.40 5.66
N ALA A 18 -1.51 9.42 5.26
CA ALA A 18 -2.24 8.64 6.25
C ALA A 18 -1.20 7.83 7.04
N TRP A 19 -1.42 7.63 8.32
CA TRP A 19 -0.54 6.87 9.19
C TRP A 19 -1.34 5.76 9.86
N VAL A 20 -0.84 4.53 9.84
CA VAL A 20 -1.47 3.39 10.54
C VAL A 20 -0.44 2.49 11.21
N ASN A 21 -0.74 2.12 12.46
CA ASN A 21 0.03 1.18 13.27
C ASN A 21 1.54 1.45 13.26
N GLY A 22 1.94 2.72 13.40
CA GLY A 22 3.37 3.08 13.41
C GLY A 22 3.95 3.51 12.06
N HIS A 23 3.18 3.47 10.98
CA HIS A 23 3.73 3.59 9.62
C HIS A 23 2.98 4.57 8.73
N ASP A 24 3.74 5.38 7.97
CA ASP A 24 3.20 6.16 6.86
C ASP A 24 2.67 5.22 5.77
N VAL A 25 1.47 5.52 5.30
CA VAL A 25 0.73 4.76 4.31
C VAL A 25 0.81 5.47 2.97
N SER A 26 1.10 4.71 1.92
CA SER A 26 1.08 5.20 0.54
C SER A 26 -0.08 4.61 -0.25
N SER A 27 -0.51 5.31 -1.29
CA SER A 27 -1.62 4.86 -2.14
C SER A 27 -1.36 3.54 -2.88
N ASP A 28 -0.11 3.07 -2.96
CA ASP A 28 0.26 1.77 -3.53
C ASP A 28 0.38 0.65 -2.49
N GLN A 29 -0.16 0.86 -1.28
CA GLN A 29 -0.18 -0.14 -0.22
C GLN A 29 -1.59 -0.68 0.04
N ILE A 30 -1.68 -2.01 0.09
CA ILE A 30 -2.85 -2.76 0.53
C ILE A 30 -2.54 -3.32 1.91
N HIS A 31 -3.43 -3.05 2.86
CA HIS A 31 -3.28 -3.46 4.25
C HIS A 31 -4.29 -4.54 4.58
N PHE A 32 -3.82 -5.67 5.09
CA PHE A 32 -4.69 -6.71 5.62
C PHE A 32 -4.65 -6.66 7.13
N TYR A 33 -5.82 -6.72 7.74
CA TYR A 33 -5.98 -6.84 9.19
C TYR A 33 -6.76 -8.11 9.48
N ALA A 34 -6.17 -8.96 10.32
CA ALA A 34 -6.85 -10.13 10.85
C ALA A 34 -7.95 -9.70 11.84
N GLU A 35 -8.89 -10.59 12.09
CA GLU A 35 -9.82 -10.48 13.20
C GLU A 35 -9.13 -10.12 14.53
N GLY A 36 -9.79 -9.32 15.35
CA GLY A 36 -9.26 -8.89 16.66
C GLY A 36 -8.08 -7.90 16.61
N THR A 37 -7.56 -7.55 15.42
CA THR A 37 -6.44 -6.61 15.29
C THR A 37 -6.85 -5.20 15.66
N ALA A 38 -6.08 -4.56 16.55
CA ALA A 38 -6.23 -3.14 16.85
C ALA A 38 -5.68 -2.29 15.68
N ILE A 39 -6.43 -1.25 15.32
CA ILE A 39 -6.05 -0.30 14.27
C ILE A 39 -5.89 1.07 14.93
N ASP A 40 -4.64 1.51 15.06
CA ASP A 40 -4.31 2.89 15.40
C ASP A 40 -4.07 3.65 14.10
N TYR A 41 -4.91 4.64 13.80
CA TYR A 41 -4.83 5.39 12.56
C TYR A 41 -4.91 6.89 12.77
N ARG A 42 -4.20 7.62 11.90
CA ARG A 42 -4.33 9.07 11.73
C ARG A 42 -4.53 9.35 10.27
N THR A 43 -5.61 10.08 9.96
CA THR A 43 -5.93 10.48 8.60
C THR A 43 -6.09 11.98 8.53
N MET A 44 -5.60 12.57 7.45
CA MET A 44 -5.93 13.95 7.09
C MET A 44 -7.27 13.96 6.33
N PRO A 45 -8.04 15.06 6.37
CA PRO A 45 -9.30 15.18 5.63
C PRO A 45 -9.15 14.90 4.12
N SER A 46 -7.98 15.16 3.57
CA SER A 46 -7.61 14.98 2.15
C SER A 46 -6.98 13.62 1.83
N ALA A 47 -6.96 12.68 2.77
CA ALA A 47 -6.38 11.35 2.60
C ALA A 47 -7.41 10.25 2.92
N PRO A 48 -8.52 10.13 2.15
CA PRO A 48 -9.56 9.16 2.48
C PRO A 48 -9.04 7.73 2.45
N TRP A 49 -9.63 6.91 3.33
CA TRP A 49 -9.30 5.51 3.53
C TRP A 49 -10.45 4.63 3.02
N TYR A 50 -10.16 3.73 2.08
CA TYR A 50 -11.10 2.70 1.66
C TYR A 50 -10.94 1.47 2.54
N SER A 51 -12.06 0.92 3.02
CA SER A 51 -12.09 -0.31 3.79
C SER A 51 -13.07 -1.30 3.19
N LEU A 52 -12.58 -2.49 2.84
CA LEU A 52 -13.39 -3.64 2.43
C LEU A 52 -13.39 -4.65 3.57
N GLN A 53 -14.56 -5.13 3.97
CA GLN A 53 -14.70 -6.20 4.97
C GLN A 53 -15.41 -7.39 4.35
N MET A 54 -14.85 -8.58 4.53
CA MET A 54 -15.45 -9.82 4.02
C MET A 54 -14.95 -11.03 4.80
N ARG A 55 -15.61 -12.17 4.61
CA ARG A 55 -15.17 -13.46 5.16
C ARG A 55 -13.87 -13.90 4.49
N ARG A 56 -12.91 -14.37 5.30
CA ARG A 56 -11.62 -14.90 4.87
C ARG A 56 -11.81 -16.04 3.86
N GLU A 57 -12.71 -16.98 4.14
CA GLU A 57 -12.95 -18.14 3.29
C GLU A 57 -13.49 -17.74 1.91
N PHE A 58 -14.36 -16.73 1.87
CA PHE A 58 -14.94 -16.22 0.64
C PHE A 58 -13.85 -15.55 -0.22
N PHE A 59 -13.06 -14.66 0.37
CA PHE A 59 -11.95 -14.01 -0.32
C PHE A 59 -10.93 -15.01 -0.87
N GLN A 60 -10.61 -16.05 -0.09
CA GLN A 60 -9.71 -17.12 -0.49
C GLN A 60 -10.26 -17.93 -1.67
N SER A 61 -11.55 -18.28 -1.61
CA SER A 61 -12.23 -19.00 -2.70
C SER A 61 -12.23 -18.19 -4.00
N LEU A 62 -12.47 -16.88 -3.90
CA LEU A 62 -12.40 -15.97 -5.05
C LEU A 62 -10.99 -15.83 -5.60
N ALA A 63 -9.98 -15.72 -4.73
CA ALA A 63 -8.58 -15.68 -5.14
C ALA A 63 -8.22 -16.91 -5.98
N ILE A 64 -8.51 -18.11 -5.47
CA ILE A 64 -8.27 -19.35 -6.20
C ILE A 64 -9.06 -19.37 -7.52
N SER A 65 -10.32 -18.94 -7.51
CA SER A 65 -11.16 -18.95 -8.72
C SER A 65 -10.69 -17.98 -9.80
N LEU A 66 -10.13 -16.82 -9.44
CA LEU A 66 -9.81 -15.74 -10.39
C LEU A 66 -8.33 -15.71 -10.77
N SER A 67 -7.43 -15.97 -9.83
CA SER A 67 -5.97 -15.94 -10.06
C SER A 67 -5.31 -17.32 -10.05
N GLY A 68 -6.05 -18.37 -9.66
CA GLY A 68 -5.48 -19.72 -9.49
C GLY A 68 -4.53 -19.84 -8.30
N GLN A 69 -4.47 -18.82 -7.43
CA GLN A 69 -3.51 -18.75 -6.34
C GLN A 69 -4.18 -18.31 -5.03
N GLU A 70 -3.64 -18.82 -3.94
CA GLU A 70 -3.96 -18.39 -2.59
C GLU A 70 -3.38 -17.00 -2.31
N VAL A 71 -4.15 -16.16 -1.61
CA VAL A 71 -3.60 -14.90 -1.07
C VAL A 71 -3.10 -15.16 0.33
N GLU A 72 -1.88 -14.71 0.62
CA GLU A 72 -1.35 -14.76 1.99
C GLU A 72 -2.11 -13.74 2.86
N ILE A 73 -3.02 -14.24 3.69
CA ILE A 73 -3.83 -13.46 4.62
C ILE A 73 -3.31 -13.68 6.04
N PRO A 74 -3.13 -12.62 6.87
CA PRO A 74 -2.65 -12.79 8.23
C PRO A 74 -3.70 -13.50 9.09
N LEU A 75 -3.25 -14.46 9.89
CA LEU A 75 -4.08 -15.10 10.93
C LEU A 75 -4.19 -14.22 12.18
N ARG A 76 -3.21 -13.33 12.41
CA ARG A 76 -3.13 -12.38 13.52
C ARG A 76 -2.46 -11.10 13.03
N ASP A 77 -2.73 -9.99 13.72
CA ASP A 77 -2.16 -8.68 13.44
C ASP A 77 -2.45 -8.18 12.00
N CYS A 78 -1.52 -7.42 11.43
CA CYS A 78 -1.64 -6.85 10.11
C CYS A 78 -0.43 -7.14 9.22
N ILE A 79 -0.67 -7.22 7.91
CA ILE A 79 0.40 -7.24 6.90
C ILE A 79 0.13 -6.18 5.83
N ASN A 80 1.22 -5.58 5.34
CA ASN A 80 1.16 -4.58 4.27
C ASN A 80 1.81 -5.14 3.01
N ARG A 81 1.08 -5.04 1.90
CA ARG A 81 1.51 -5.44 0.56
C ARG A 81 1.68 -4.21 -0.28
N THR A 82 2.79 -4.10 -0.99
CA THR A 82 3.00 -3.01 -1.93
C THR A 82 2.76 -3.49 -3.34
N ILE A 83 1.76 -2.89 -3.99
CA ILE A 83 1.31 -3.23 -5.33
C ILE A 83 1.92 -2.28 -6.38
N PRO A 84 1.90 -2.62 -7.68
CA PRO A 84 2.26 -1.68 -8.73
C PRO A 84 1.36 -0.43 -8.70
N ARG A 85 1.94 0.75 -8.95
CA ARG A 85 1.19 2.03 -8.90
C ARG A 85 0.06 2.10 -9.92
N GLU A 86 0.24 1.49 -11.08
CA GLU A 86 -0.81 1.40 -12.11
C GLU A 86 -2.01 0.62 -11.60
N LYS A 87 -1.77 -0.55 -10.98
CA LYS A 87 -2.82 -1.37 -10.35
C LYS A 87 -3.50 -0.66 -9.19
N ALA A 88 -2.76 0.10 -8.40
CA ALA A 88 -3.33 0.95 -7.36
C ALA A 88 -4.27 2.02 -7.94
N ALA A 89 -3.90 2.65 -9.07
CA ALA A 89 -4.75 3.63 -9.73
C ALA A 89 -6.01 3.01 -10.37
N GLU A 90 -5.88 1.82 -10.98
CA GLU A 90 -7.02 1.05 -11.48
C GLU A 90 -8.01 0.72 -10.34
N LEU A 91 -7.52 0.15 -9.23
CA LEU A 91 -8.34 -0.22 -8.09
C LEU A 91 -9.02 1.00 -7.45
N LYS A 92 -8.29 2.12 -7.33
CA LYS A 92 -8.85 3.38 -6.82
C LYS A 92 -10.02 3.86 -7.68
N THR A 93 -9.89 3.78 -8.99
CA THR A 93 -10.96 4.20 -9.93
C THR A 93 -12.25 3.42 -9.67
N GLU A 94 -12.17 2.11 -9.48
CA GLU A 94 -13.34 1.27 -9.18
C GLU A 94 -13.92 1.56 -7.78
N LEU A 95 -13.07 1.80 -6.78
CA LEU A 95 -13.49 2.18 -5.43
C LEU A 95 -14.23 3.53 -5.41
N ASP A 96 -13.73 4.52 -6.15
CA ASP A 96 -14.38 5.82 -6.28
C ASP A 96 -15.72 5.70 -7.01
N ALA A 97 -15.84 4.79 -7.99
CA ALA A 97 -17.09 4.55 -8.69
C ALA A 97 -18.21 4.09 -7.75
N ILE A 98 -17.92 3.23 -6.76
CA ILE A 98 -18.92 2.85 -5.73
C ILE A 98 -19.37 4.07 -4.93
N ILE A 99 -18.46 4.94 -4.52
CA ILE A 99 -18.81 6.11 -3.72
C ILE A 99 -19.77 7.01 -4.51
N VAL A 100 -19.48 7.25 -5.79
CA VAL A 100 -20.36 8.03 -6.67
C VAL A 100 -21.72 7.35 -6.84
N LEU A 101 -21.76 6.04 -7.05
CA LEU A 101 -23.02 5.30 -7.18
C LEU A 101 -23.84 5.30 -5.89
N SER A 102 -23.19 5.24 -4.72
CA SER A 102 -23.85 5.27 -3.42
C SER A 102 -24.48 6.62 -3.06
N GLN A 103 -24.03 7.70 -3.72
CA GLN A 103 -24.56 9.05 -3.54
C GLN A 103 -25.78 9.34 -4.44
N GLN A 104 -26.03 8.49 -5.43
CA GLN A 104 -27.23 8.57 -6.26
C GLN A 104 -28.35 7.78 -5.55
N ASP A 105 -29.50 8.43 -5.30
CA ASP A 105 -30.62 7.89 -4.53
C ASP A 105 -30.85 6.39 -4.79
N PHE A 106 -30.83 5.59 -3.72
CA PHE A 106 -30.95 4.14 -3.70
C PHE A 106 -32.30 3.68 -4.30
N SER A 107 -32.38 3.64 -5.62
CA SER A 107 -33.43 2.96 -6.35
C SER A 107 -33.25 1.43 -6.22
N PRO A 108 -34.32 0.65 -6.01
CA PRO A 108 -34.25 -0.81 -5.88
C PRO A 108 -33.63 -1.54 -7.10
N ASN A 109 -33.43 -0.85 -8.23
CA ASN A 109 -32.76 -1.36 -9.42
C ASN A 109 -31.22 -1.31 -9.37
N LEU A 110 -30.62 -0.77 -8.30
CA LEU A 110 -29.16 -0.68 -8.13
C LEU A 110 -28.48 -2.01 -7.73
N SER A 111 -29.25 -3.08 -7.48
CA SER A 111 -28.70 -4.38 -7.07
C SER A 111 -27.75 -5.00 -8.10
N VAL A 112 -28.07 -4.90 -9.39
CA VAL A 112 -27.23 -5.44 -10.48
C VAL A 112 -25.99 -4.57 -10.72
N PRO A 113 -26.09 -3.23 -10.81
CA PRO A 113 -24.91 -2.36 -10.86
C PRO A 113 -23.96 -2.54 -9.66
N ALA A 114 -24.49 -2.63 -8.44
CA ALA A 114 -23.67 -2.77 -7.23
C ALA A 114 -22.88 -4.09 -7.22
N GLN A 115 -23.52 -5.21 -7.57
CA GLN A 115 -22.86 -6.51 -7.68
C GLN A 115 -21.75 -6.52 -8.74
N LEU A 116 -21.99 -5.88 -9.89
CA LEU A 116 -20.99 -5.80 -10.95
C LEU A 116 -19.76 -4.99 -10.50
N VAL A 117 -19.97 -3.87 -9.81
CA VAL A 117 -18.86 -3.05 -9.31
C VAL A 117 -18.13 -3.73 -8.16
N GLU A 118 -18.84 -4.41 -7.26
CA GLU A 118 -18.22 -5.25 -6.22
C GLU A 118 -17.30 -6.31 -6.84
N PHE A 119 -17.79 -7.03 -7.86
CA PHE A 119 -16.99 -8.02 -8.57
C PHE A 119 -15.75 -7.42 -9.22
N ARG A 120 -15.87 -6.25 -9.87
CA ARG A 120 -14.74 -5.54 -10.48
C ARG A 120 -13.69 -5.11 -9.44
N ILE A 121 -14.12 -4.62 -8.27
CA ILE A 121 -13.18 -4.28 -7.19
C ILE A 121 -12.41 -5.51 -6.75
N LEU A 122 -13.09 -6.64 -6.56
CA LEU A 122 -12.46 -7.90 -6.14
C LEU A 122 -11.48 -8.41 -7.21
N GLU A 123 -11.87 -8.36 -8.49
CA GLU A 123 -11.01 -8.73 -9.62
C GLU A 123 -9.75 -7.86 -9.66
N LYS A 124 -9.89 -6.53 -9.59
CA LYS A 124 -8.77 -5.59 -9.60
C LYS A 124 -7.88 -5.73 -8.38
N LEU A 125 -8.47 -5.96 -7.21
CA LEU A 125 -7.73 -6.19 -5.97
C LEU A 125 -6.88 -7.46 -6.08
N LEU A 126 -7.46 -8.57 -6.53
CA LEU A 126 -6.74 -9.84 -6.67
C LEU A 126 -5.65 -9.77 -7.74
N ALA A 127 -5.92 -9.09 -8.86
CA ALA A 127 -4.90 -8.83 -9.88
C ALA A 127 -3.76 -7.93 -9.35
N ALA A 128 -4.05 -6.95 -8.51
CA ALA A 128 -3.01 -6.13 -7.87
C ALA A 128 -2.17 -6.95 -6.88
N LEU A 129 -2.79 -7.88 -6.16
CA LEU A 129 -2.15 -8.71 -5.14
C LEU A 129 -1.25 -9.79 -5.73
N SER A 130 -1.57 -10.34 -6.90
CA SER A 130 -0.71 -11.32 -7.58
C SER A 130 0.64 -10.71 -7.98
N GLU A 131 0.70 -9.39 -8.20
CA GLU A 131 1.91 -8.63 -8.50
C GLU A 131 2.51 -7.95 -7.26
N ALA A 132 1.97 -8.21 -6.06
CA ALA A 132 2.39 -7.53 -4.86
C ALA A 132 3.76 -8.00 -4.37
N SER A 133 4.57 -7.03 -3.93
CA SER A 133 5.79 -7.29 -3.16
C SER A 133 5.52 -7.11 -1.67
N LEU A 134 6.18 -7.92 -0.84
CA LEU A 134 6.23 -7.69 0.60
C LEU A 134 6.91 -6.36 0.89
N TYR A 135 6.27 -5.52 1.72
CA TYR A 135 6.82 -4.23 2.14
C TYR A 135 8.25 -4.34 2.72
N LYS A 136 8.58 -5.47 3.38
CA LYS A 136 9.92 -5.78 3.88
C LYS A 136 11.02 -5.65 2.81
N VAL A 137 10.78 -6.11 1.59
CA VAL A 137 11.79 -6.12 0.51
C VAL A 137 12.12 -4.72 0.03
N ARG A 138 11.15 -3.79 0.03
CA ARG A 138 11.42 -2.38 -0.32
C ARG A 138 12.14 -1.63 0.80
N LYS A 139 11.82 -1.92 2.07
CA LYS A 139 12.52 -1.34 3.24
C LYS A 139 13.98 -1.80 3.29
N GLU A 140 14.25 -3.08 3.09
CA GLU A 140 15.62 -3.61 3.01
C GLU A 140 16.39 -2.97 1.86
N LYS A 141 15.79 -2.84 0.66
CA LYS A 141 16.44 -2.13 -0.45
C LYS A 141 16.70 -0.65 -0.15
N ARG A 142 15.80 0.04 0.58
CA ARG A 142 16.00 1.45 0.98
C ARG A 142 17.08 1.60 2.05
N VAL A 143 17.09 0.72 3.06
CA VAL A 143 18.11 0.68 4.12
C VAL A 143 19.47 0.32 3.52
N LEU A 144 19.53 -0.65 2.60
CA LEU A 144 20.75 -1.00 1.86
C LEU A 144 21.26 0.17 1.01
N ARG A 145 20.37 0.89 0.32
CA ARG A 145 20.76 2.10 -0.43
C ARG A 145 21.26 3.22 0.48
N GLN A 146 20.63 3.43 1.64
CA GLN A 146 21.08 4.41 2.63
C GLN A 146 22.43 4.02 3.22
N ARG A 147 22.61 2.75 3.58
CA ARG A 147 23.89 2.24 4.09
C ARG A 147 25.00 2.40 3.06
N TYR A 148 24.76 2.00 1.80
CA TYR A 148 25.72 2.20 0.71
C TYR A 148 26.10 3.66 0.50
N LEU A 149 25.13 4.57 0.65
CA LEU A 149 25.36 6.01 0.54
C LEU A 149 26.20 6.54 1.71
N VAL A 150 25.90 6.11 2.94
CA VAL A 150 26.70 6.44 4.13
C VAL A 150 28.12 5.92 4.00
N ASP A 151 28.31 4.63 3.68
CA ASP A 151 29.63 4.01 3.50
C ASP A 151 30.47 4.76 2.44
N ARG A 152 29.81 5.22 1.36
CA ARG A 152 30.46 5.98 0.28
C ARG A 152 30.84 7.40 0.71
N ILE A 153 30.03 8.05 1.56
CA ILE A 153 30.36 9.35 2.15
C ILE A 153 31.55 9.19 3.12
N GLU A 154 31.52 8.18 4.00
CA GLU A 154 32.59 7.89 4.94
C GLU A 154 33.91 7.62 4.23
N THR A 155 33.90 6.78 3.18
CA THR A 155 35.09 6.52 2.35
C THR A 155 35.65 7.79 1.70
N LEU A 156 34.78 8.72 1.27
CA LEU A 156 35.19 9.99 0.67
C LEU A 156 35.77 10.97 1.70
N LEU A 157 35.23 10.98 2.91
CA LEU A 157 35.73 11.79 4.02
C LEU A 157 37.09 11.28 4.49
N ASP A 158 37.27 9.97 4.60
CA ASP A 158 38.55 9.35 4.95
C ASP A 158 39.63 9.62 3.89
N ALA A 159 39.27 9.61 2.62
CA ALA A 159 40.19 9.96 1.54
C ALA A 159 40.58 11.46 1.49
N GLN A 160 39.86 12.34 2.20
CA GLN A 160 40.09 13.80 2.22
C GLN A 160 40.51 14.34 3.60
N GLN A 161 41.05 13.51 4.49
CA GLN A 161 41.43 13.91 5.86
C GLN A 161 42.42 15.09 5.96
N THR A 162 43.14 15.45 4.89
CA THR A 162 44.18 16.50 4.89
C THR A 162 43.85 17.74 4.05
N GLY A 163 42.59 18.01 3.71
CA GLY A 163 42.21 19.19 2.93
C GLY A 163 40.80 19.75 3.22
N PRO A 164 40.47 20.96 2.72
CA PRO A 164 39.15 21.54 2.91
C PRO A 164 38.07 20.74 2.17
N PHE A 165 37.16 20.15 2.94
CA PHE A 165 35.99 19.43 2.42
C PHE A 165 34.88 20.42 2.02
N ARG A 166 34.28 20.22 0.85
CA ARG A 166 33.13 21.01 0.36
C ARG A 166 32.01 20.08 -0.04
N ILE A 167 30.77 20.46 0.29
CA ILE A 167 29.55 19.69 -0.01
C ILE A 167 29.42 19.44 -1.52
N SER A 168 29.86 20.38 -2.35
CA SER A 168 29.92 20.22 -3.82
C SER A 168 30.72 19.00 -4.27
N HIS A 169 31.82 18.65 -3.59
CA HIS A 169 32.61 17.45 -3.92
C HIS A 169 31.88 16.15 -3.60
N LEU A 170 31.03 16.17 -2.57
CA LEU A 170 30.17 15.04 -2.22
C LEU A 170 29.13 14.83 -3.30
N MET A 171 28.47 15.90 -3.73
CA MET A 171 27.44 15.87 -4.77
C MET A 171 27.98 15.36 -6.11
N ASP A 172 29.13 15.87 -6.56
CA ASP A 172 29.77 15.44 -7.81
C ASP A 172 30.13 13.95 -7.82
N LYS A 173 30.57 13.41 -6.68
CA LYS A 173 31.02 12.01 -6.58
C LYS A 173 29.91 11.02 -6.23
N THR A 174 28.81 11.47 -5.64
CA THR A 174 27.67 10.63 -5.26
C THR A 174 26.50 10.74 -6.24
N GLY A 175 26.47 11.76 -7.10
CA GLY A 175 25.36 12.04 -8.02
C GLY A 175 24.10 12.54 -7.31
N LEU A 176 24.22 13.00 -6.07
CA LEU A 176 23.12 13.52 -5.26
C LEU A 176 22.88 14.99 -5.59
N GLN A 177 21.61 15.39 -5.66
CA GLN A 177 21.21 16.80 -5.73
C GLN A 177 21.00 17.35 -4.31
N GLU A 178 21.51 18.55 -4.05
CA GLU A 178 21.21 19.30 -2.83
C GLU A 178 19.71 19.63 -2.83
N ARG A 179 19.04 19.37 -1.71
CA ARG A 179 17.63 19.70 -1.49
C ARG A 179 17.50 20.58 -0.27
#